data_AF-A0A5B8MQN8-F1
#
_entry.id   AF-A0A5B8MQN8-F1
#
_cell.length_a   1.000
_cell.length_b   1.000
_cell.length_c   1.000
_cell.angle_alpha   90.00
_cell.angle_beta   90.00
_cell.angle_gamma   90.00
#
_symmetry.space_group_name_H-M   'P 1'
#
loop_
_entity.id
_entity.type
_entity.pdbx_description
1 polymer ?
#
loop_
_entity_poly.entity_id
_entity_poly.type
_entity_poly.pdbx_seq_one_letter_code
_entity_poly.pdbx_strand_id
1 'polypeptide(L)'
;MAVEGEKDFVVDYVVRAETEEEARQQAGKIAHEQTVELPEAYVRDTYPEISETVVGKLVGLERVSNEDRLWRLSIAYHEDTTGFELPQFLNVVFGNTSIKANVQVEDIKLSKGLADAFPGPRFGTEGLHKLVGVALGEPLVMTALKPMGLSVEALAHQTYCFAKGGIDIIKDDHGLSNQSWAPFEERVKACVAAVKKANAETGRNSLYAPTLSGPIDKLFRMARFVKEAGAGAVLMLPGITGFDSMRALAADDSFNLPILCHPALMGCMLGGSLTPGNLHGFAFDVALSLIPQISGADATIFPNVGGRFGFTLKECQSIVERCRSTEGPYKPIAATPGGGMTLDRIPEILEILGRDITLLVGGSVFARSPDLEGNSRAFVSSTGRKMENFSVSLSSSNGHVPSQEQLEQIRKLRALKYPAVKGNHGKFLEFKKNFSGSGVMGEDDSSHWLNVALEMYKPEAGNKSWGGVTRTELIGKRDESTKFHVRYFEVSPGGHSSLEKHEHEHVVICIKGEGKCTVGQRVWDMSFGDICYTSPWDVHQFWCPEDKKETFAFFCIVNAERDKPVLVDPTGLELADMPSSCG
;
A
#
# COMPACT_ATOMS: atom_id res chain seq x y z
N MET A 1 11.43 20.97 -16.84
CA MET A 1 11.82 21.75 -18.04
C MET A 1 12.76 22.85 -17.60
N ALA A 2 14.00 22.87 -18.08
CA ALA A 2 14.91 24.00 -17.89
C ALA A 2 14.57 25.06 -18.93
N VAL A 3 14.36 26.30 -18.50
CA VAL A 3 14.14 27.42 -19.43
C VAL A 3 15.52 27.79 -19.99
N GLU A 4 15.73 27.57 -21.29
CA GLU A 4 17.02 27.86 -21.94
C GLU A 4 17.38 29.35 -21.77
N GLY A 5 18.50 29.64 -21.12
CA GLY A 5 19.04 30.99 -20.95
C GLY A 5 18.60 31.73 -19.68
N GLU A 6 17.68 31.18 -18.88
CA GLU A 6 17.30 31.75 -17.59
C GLU A 6 18.13 31.14 -16.46
N LYS A 7 18.74 32.01 -15.64
CA LYS A 7 19.42 31.64 -14.39
C LYS A 7 18.45 31.33 -13.25
N ASP A 8 17.16 31.31 -13.55
CA ASP A 8 16.11 31.16 -12.57
C ASP A 8 15.53 29.74 -12.63
N PHE A 9 15.21 29.19 -11.46
CA PHE A 9 14.34 28.04 -11.35
C PHE A 9 12.96 28.51 -10.90
N VAL A 10 11.91 27.80 -11.33
CA VAL A 10 10.54 28.19 -11.03
C VAL A 10 9.90 27.16 -10.12
N VAL A 11 9.28 27.62 -9.04
CA VAL A 11 8.44 26.79 -8.18
C VAL A 11 6.99 27.20 -8.38
N ASP A 12 6.16 26.23 -8.72
CA ASP A 12 4.72 26.40 -8.78
C ASP A 12 4.14 26.06 -7.39
N TYR A 13 3.51 27.02 -6.75
CA TYR A 13 2.77 26.84 -5.50
C TYR A 13 1.28 26.88 -5.77
N VAL A 14 0.49 26.03 -5.12
CA VAL A 14 -0.96 26.22 -5.02
C VAL A 14 -1.28 26.81 -3.65
N VAL A 15 -2.08 27.87 -3.67
CA VAL A 15 -2.51 28.59 -2.46
C VAL A 15 -4.02 28.81 -2.46
N ARG A 16 -4.58 29.04 -1.27
CA ARG A 16 -5.98 29.45 -1.11
C ARG A 16 -6.07 30.96 -0.91
N ALA A 17 -6.84 31.64 -1.76
CA ALA A 17 -7.06 33.09 -1.70
C ALA A 17 -8.43 33.48 -2.30
N GLU A 18 -9.14 34.41 -1.67
CA GLU A 18 -10.47 34.86 -2.10
C GLU A 18 -10.42 35.60 -3.43
N THR A 19 -9.36 36.39 -3.64
CA THR A 19 -9.20 37.26 -4.82
C THR A 19 -7.83 37.08 -5.47
N GLU A 20 -7.72 37.51 -6.72
CA GLU A 20 -6.43 37.56 -7.43
C GLU A 20 -5.43 38.47 -6.70
N GLU A 21 -5.89 39.59 -6.14
CA GLU A 21 -5.06 40.53 -5.40
C GLU A 21 -4.47 39.87 -4.14
N GLU A 22 -5.29 39.12 -3.39
CA GLU A 22 -4.81 38.37 -2.24
C GLU A 22 -3.79 37.30 -2.66
N ALA A 23 -4.03 36.59 -3.76
CA ALA A 23 -3.09 35.61 -4.30
C ALA A 23 -1.73 36.26 -4.67
N ARG A 24 -1.75 37.46 -5.28
CA ARG A 24 -0.53 38.24 -5.57
C ARG A 24 0.21 38.66 -4.30
N GLN A 25 -0.52 39.11 -3.28
CA GLN A 25 0.07 39.44 -1.98
C GLN A 25 0.70 38.21 -1.31
N GLN A 26 0.06 37.04 -1.41
CA GLN A 26 0.63 35.79 -0.91
C GLN A 26 1.90 35.39 -1.68
N ALA A 27 1.95 35.56 -3.01
CA ALA A 27 3.16 35.35 -3.79
C ALA A 27 4.34 36.21 -3.30
N GLY A 28 4.10 37.51 -3.06
CA GLY A 28 5.12 38.41 -2.52
C GLY A 28 5.62 37.96 -1.15
N LYS A 29 4.71 37.52 -0.27
CA LYS A 29 5.06 36.96 1.05
C LYS A 29 5.90 35.68 0.94
N ILE A 30 5.54 34.76 0.06
CA ILE A 30 6.28 33.50 -0.15
C ILE A 30 7.68 33.82 -0.70
N ALA A 31 7.77 34.67 -1.72
CA ALA A 31 9.05 35.06 -2.31
C ALA A 31 10.01 35.68 -1.30
N HIS A 32 9.53 36.60 -0.45
CA HIS A 32 10.37 37.21 0.59
C HIS A 32 10.76 36.20 1.68
N GLU A 33 9.81 35.37 2.13
CA GLU A 33 10.04 34.38 3.17
C GLU A 33 11.11 33.34 2.77
N GLN A 34 11.18 32.98 1.49
CA GLN A 34 12.14 31.97 1.02
C GLN A 34 13.50 32.53 0.62
N THR A 35 13.68 33.85 0.61
CA THR A 35 14.91 34.48 0.10
C THR A 35 15.59 35.38 1.11
N VAL A 36 14.87 36.35 1.69
CA VAL A 36 15.46 37.43 2.50
C VAL A 36 14.92 37.50 3.92
N GLU A 37 13.77 36.86 4.21
CA GLU A 37 13.15 36.78 5.54
C GLU A 37 12.99 38.14 6.25
N LEU A 38 12.71 39.19 5.46
CA LEU A 38 12.55 40.56 5.94
C LEU A 38 11.28 41.21 5.36
N PRO A 39 10.71 42.22 6.03
CA PRO A 39 9.57 42.96 5.50
C PRO A 39 9.88 43.58 4.14
N GLU A 40 8.99 43.39 3.17
CA GLU A 40 9.15 43.84 1.78
C GLU A 40 9.55 45.32 1.67
N ALA A 41 8.84 46.21 2.36
CA ALA A 41 9.14 47.64 2.34
C ALA A 41 10.57 47.94 2.83
N TYR A 42 11.04 47.23 3.86
CA TYR A 42 12.38 47.44 4.39
C TYR A 42 13.46 47.01 3.40
N VAL A 43 13.29 45.86 2.74
CA VAL A 43 14.24 45.36 1.73
C VAL A 43 14.25 46.29 0.52
N ARG A 44 13.08 46.67 -0.01
CA ARG A 44 12.97 47.58 -1.14
C ARG A 44 13.62 48.94 -0.85
N ASP A 45 13.37 49.51 0.33
CA ASP A 45 13.80 50.88 0.64
C ASP A 45 15.27 50.94 1.10
N THR A 46 15.79 49.88 1.71
CA THR A 46 17.15 49.83 2.29
C THR A 46 18.16 49.12 1.37
N TYR A 47 17.70 48.12 0.61
CA TYR A 47 18.53 47.25 -0.24
C TYR A 47 17.87 47.03 -1.61
N PRO A 48 17.66 48.09 -2.41
CA PRO A 48 16.93 48.00 -3.68
C PRO A 48 17.56 46.99 -4.65
N GLU A 49 18.89 46.87 -4.68
CA GLU A 49 19.56 45.88 -5.53
C GLU A 49 19.23 44.44 -5.11
N ILE A 50 19.21 44.16 -3.80
CA ILE A 50 18.82 42.84 -3.27
C ILE A 50 17.36 42.54 -3.59
N SER A 51 16.48 43.54 -3.47
CA SER A 51 15.06 43.41 -3.85
C SER A 51 14.89 43.05 -5.32
N GLU A 52 15.76 43.53 -6.20
CA GLU A 52 15.70 43.27 -7.64
C GLU A 52 16.35 41.96 -8.06
N THR A 53 17.41 41.50 -7.37
CA THR A 53 18.22 40.36 -7.82
C THR A 53 18.06 39.09 -7.00
N VAL A 54 17.72 39.18 -5.70
CA VAL A 54 17.67 38.03 -4.78
C VAL A 54 16.24 37.57 -4.50
N VAL A 55 15.31 38.53 -4.32
CA VAL A 55 13.91 38.21 -3.99
C VAL A 55 13.23 37.52 -5.17
N GLY A 56 12.50 36.44 -4.88
CA GLY A 56 11.76 35.68 -5.88
C GLY A 56 10.71 36.55 -6.60
N LYS A 57 10.45 36.25 -7.88
CA LYS A 57 9.56 37.04 -8.73
C LYS A 57 8.37 36.22 -9.18
N LEU A 58 7.16 36.74 -8.99
CA LEU A 58 5.95 36.14 -9.54
C LEU A 58 5.98 36.27 -11.07
N VAL A 59 6.12 35.15 -11.77
CA VAL A 59 6.18 35.07 -13.24
C VAL A 59 4.92 34.47 -13.86
N GLY A 60 4.06 33.84 -13.05
CA GLY A 60 2.79 33.28 -13.50
C GLY A 60 1.75 33.26 -12.38
N LEU A 61 0.50 33.54 -12.73
CA LEU A 61 -0.64 33.50 -11.80
C LEU A 61 -1.86 32.95 -12.54
N GLU A 62 -2.42 31.86 -12.02
CA GLU A 62 -3.54 31.16 -12.64
C GLU A 62 -4.57 30.76 -11.59
N ARG A 63 -5.87 30.88 -11.91
CA ARG A 63 -6.94 30.36 -11.05
C ARG A 63 -7.14 28.87 -11.33
N VAL A 64 -6.92 28.03 -10.32
CA VAL A 64 -6.99 26.55 -10.42
C VAL A 64 -8.39 26.03 -10.11
N SER A 65 -9.05 26.58 -9.09
CA SER A 65 -10.42 26.19 -8.71
C SER A 65 -11.20 27.41 -8.26
N ASN A 66 -12.39 27.60 -8.85
CA ASN A 66 -13.30 28.67 -8.45
C ASN A 66 -13.99 28.34 -7.12
N GLU A 67 -14.40 27.08 -6.95
CA GLU A 67 -15.15 26.60 -5.79
C GLU A 67 -14.25 26.56 -4.55
N ASP A 68 -13.04 26.04 -4.70
CA ASP A 68 -12.09 25.95 -3.60
C ASP A 68 -11.25 27.21 -3.41
N ARG A 69 -11.40 28.20 -4.30
CA ARG A 69 -10.64 29.47 -4.27
C ARG A 69 -9.13 29.22 -4.30
N LEU A 70 -8.70 28.35 -5.21
CA LEU A 70 -7.31 27.95 -5.37
C LEU A 70 -6.66 28.69 -6.52
N TRP A 71 -5.42 29.13 -6.29
CA TRP A 71 -4.57 29.83 -7.25
C TRP A 71 -3.21 29.15 -7.35
N ARG A 72 -2.69 29.04 -8.56
CA ARG A 72 -1.32 28.63 -8.83
C ARG A 72 -0.46 29.87 -8.98
N LEU A 73 0.63 29.92 -8.21
CA LEU A 73 1.64 30.97 -8.22
C LEU A 73 2.93 30.37 -8.76
N SER A 74 3.41 30.85 -9.91
CA SER A 74 4.72 30.49 -10.43
C SER A 74 5.73 31.55 -9.99
N ILE A 75 6.63 31.19 -9.07
CA ILE A 75 7.65 32.11 -8.54
C ILE A 75 9.02 31.67 -9.06
N ALA A 76 9.70 32.56 -9.77
CA ALA A 76 11.07 32.40 -10.25
C ALA A 76 12.05 32.84 -9.16
N TYR A 77 13.05 32.01 -8.89
CA TYR A 77 14.14 32.27 -7.95
C TYR A 77 15.47 32.14 -8.66
N HIS A 78 16.37 33.09 -8.44
CA HIS A 78 17.72 33.03 -9.02
C HIS A 78 18.49 31.85 -8.43
N GLU A 79 19.12 31.02 -9.26
CA GLU A 79 19.79 29.79 -8.83
C GLU A 79 20.90 29.99 -7.79
N ASP A 80 21.61 31.13 -7.85
CA ASP A 80 22.65 31.48 -6.87
C ASP A 80 22.14 31.51 -5.41
N THR A 81 20.83 31.74 -5.20
CA THR A 81 20.20 31.69 -3.85
C THR A 81 20.32 30.32 -3.17
N THR A 82 20.56 29.29 -3.98
CA THR A 82 20.69 27.90 -3.52
C THR A 82 22.11 27.52 -3.13
N GLY A 83 23.12 28.33 -3.52
CA GLY A 83 24.52 27.93 -3.46
C GLY A 83 24.86 26.67 -4.29
N PHE A 84 23.96 26.21 -5.17
CA PHE A 84 24.03 24.94 -5.88
C PHE A 84 24.09 23.72 -4.95
N GLU A 85 23.61 23.85 -3.71
CA GLU A 85 23.56 22.79 -2.72
C GLU A 85 22.12 22.26 -2.59
N LEU A 86 21.92 20.95 -2.69
CA LEU A 86 20.59 20.35 -2.64
C LEU A 86 19.80 20.69 -1.35
N PRO A 87 20.40 20.70 -0.14
CA PRO A 87 19.71 21.13 1.07
C PRO A 87 19.18 22.56 0.99
N GLN A 88 20.01 23.50 0.53
CA GLN A 88 19.62 24.91 0.45
C GLN A 88 18.65 25.15 -0.71
N PHE A 89 18.76 24.42 -1.83
CA PHE A 89 17.73 24.41 -2.87
C PHE A 89 16.36 24.01 -2.31
N LEU A 90 16.28 22.90 -1.56
CA LEU A 90 15.02 22.46 -0.94
C LEU A 90 14.51 23.48 0.10
N ASN A 91 15.42 24.17 0.80
CA ASN A 91 15.08 25.25 1.72
C ASN A 91 14.46 26.46 0.97
N VAL A 92 15.02 26.89 -0.16
CA VAL A 92 14.40 27.97 -0.96
C VAL A 92 13.06 27.52 -1.56
N VAL A 93 12.96 26.26 -2.01
CA VAL A 93 11.70 25.72 -2.54
C VAL A 93 10.61 25.75 -1.47
N PHE A 94 10.86 25.21 -0.28
CA PHE A 94 9.83 25.04 0.74
C PHE A 94 10.33 25.01 2.19
N GLY A 95 11.19 25.96 2.58
CA GLY A 95 11.67 26.15 3.95
C GLY A 95 10.60 26.71 4.89
N ASN A 96 10.71 27.99 5.28
CA ASN A 96 9.78 28.63 6.22
C ASN A 96 8.31 28.56 5.76
N THR A 97 8.06 28.66 4.45
CA THR A 97 6.70 28.56 3.90
C THR A 97 6.04 27.22 4.19
N SER A 98 6.79 26.12 4.38
CA SER A 98 6.21 24.81 4.72
C SER A 98 5.48 24.78 6.06
N ILE A 99 5.76 25.75 6.93
CA ILE A 99 5.12 25.88 8.26
C ILE A 99 3.81 26.69 8.15
N LYS A 100 3.59 27.38 7.02
CA LYS A 100 2.38 28.17 6.77
C LYS A 100 1.25 27.25 6.30
N ALA A 101 0.04 27.54 6.74
CA ALA A 101 -1.16 26.86 6.25
C ALA A 101 -1.54 27.33 4.84
N ASN A 102 -2.25 26.49 4.10
CA ASN A 102 -2.84 26.78 2.79
C ASN A 102 -1.83 27.10 1.69
N VAL A 103 -0.67 26.47 1.71
CA VAL A 103 0.34 26.57 0.63
C VAL A 103 0.90 25.17 0.36
N GLN A 104 0.83 24.72 -0.88
CA GLN A 104 1.42 23.46 -1.33
C GLN A 104 2.38 23.72 -2.49
N VAL A 105 3.50 23.00 -2.54
CA VAL A 105 4.34 22.97 -3.75
C VAL A 105 3.72 22.01 -4.76
N GLU A 106 3.31 22.53 -5.90
CA GLU A 106 2.67 21.78 -6.99
C GLU A 106 3.70 21.21 -7.97
N ASP A 107 4.68 22.01 -8.39
CA ASP A 107 5.73 21.58 -9.33
C ASP A 107 7.03 22.39 -9.15
N ILE A 108 8.13 21.86 -9.65
CA ILE A 108 9.44 22.52 -9.65
C ILE A 108 10.12 22.37 -11.01
N LYS A 109 10.51 23.50 -11.60
CA LYS A 109 11.24 23.59 -12.87
C LYS A 109 12.66 24.06 -12.59
N LEU A 110 13.63 23.15 -12.67
CA LEU A 110 15.05 23.47 -12.45
C LEU A 110 15.59 24.40 -13.53
N SER A 111 16.48 25.32 -13.14
CA SER A 111 17.38 26.00 -14.07
C SER A 111 18.41 25.03 -14.65
N LYS A 112 19.13 25.45 -15.70
CA LYS A 112 20.24 24.67 -16.24
C LYS A 112 21.38 24.50 -15.21
N GLY A 113 21.72 25.53 -14.44
CA GLY A 113 22.81 25.44 -13.47
C GLY A 113 22.51 24.44 -12.34
N LEU A 114 21.28 24.42 -11.83
CA LEU A 114 20.85 23.41 -10.85
C LEU A 114 20.81 22.00 -11.44
N ALA A 115 20.35 21.86 -12.69
CA ALA A 115 20.36 20.59 -13.40
C ALA A 115 21.77 20.01 -13.56
N ASP A 116 22.76 20.87 -13.79
CA ASP A 116 24.16 20.46 -13.91
C ASP A 116 24.80 20.16 -12.52
N ALA A 117 24.33 20.82 -11.45
CA ALA A 117 24.84 20.64 -10.09
C ALA A 117 24.34 19.35 -9.40
N PHE A 118 23.14 18.90 -9.72
CA PHE A 118 22.57 17.68 -9.16
C PHE A 118 22.77 16.51 -10.14
N PRO A 119 23.42 15.41 -9.76
CA PRO A 119 23.82 14.36 -10.70
C PRO A 119 22.65 13.58 -11.29
N GLY A 120 21.50 13.57 -10.61
CA GLY A 120 20.39 12.71 -10.96
C GLY A 120 20.72 11.20 -10.88
N PRO A 121 19.85 10.33 -11.42
CA PRO A 121 20.02 8.88 -11.40
C PRO A 121 21.21 8.41 -12.23
N ARG A 122 22.03 7.50 -11.68
CA ARG A 122 23.15 6.89 -12.42
C ARG A 122 22.67 5.84 -13.43
N PHE A 123 21.72 5.01 -13.03
CA PHE A 123 21.20 3.87 -13.80
C PHE A 123 19.84 4.18 -14.42
N GLY A 124 18.90 4.71 -13.63
CA GLY A 124 17.51 4.90 -14.01
C GLY A 124 16.79 3.58 -14.36
N THR A 125 15.58 3.69 -14.93
CA THR A 125 14.76 2.53 -15.33
C THR A 125 15.51 1.59 -16.27
N GLU A 126 16.11 2.13 -17.33
CA GLU A 126 16.84 1.33 -18.32
C GLU A 126 18.03 0.58 -17.70
N GLY A 127 18.79 1.23 -16.81
CA GLY A 127 19.90 0.61 -16.12
C GLY A 127 19.46 -0.53 -15.20
N LEU A 128 18.35 -0.36 -14.48
CA LEU A 128 17.77 -1.44 -13.65
C LEU A 128 17.36 -2.65 -14.50
N HIS A 129 16.66 -2.42 -15.60
CA HIS A 129 16.27 -3.46 -16.56
C HIS A 129 17.47 -4.22 -17.13
N LYS A 130 18.50 -3.48 -17.55
CA LYS A 130 19.74 -4.06 -18.06
C LYS A 130 20.46 -4.91 -17.01
N LEU A 131 20.48 -4.45 -15.76
CA LEU A 131 21.09 -5.20 -14.66
C LEU A 131 20.36 -6.52 -14.42
N VAL A 132 19.03 -6.53 -14.39
CA VAL A 132 18.27 -7.77 -14.12
C VAL A 132 18.05 -8.66 -15.34
N GLY A 133 18.35 -8.15 -16.54
CA GLY A 133 18.17 -8.88 -17.80
C GLY A 133 16.71 -8.99 -18.24
N VAL A 134 15.89 -7.99 -17.93
CA VAL A 134 14.47 -7.92 -18.32
C VAL A 134 14.31 -6.82 -19.37
N ALA A 135 13.62 -7.12 -20.47
CA ALA A 135 13.40 -6.17 -21.55
C ALA A 135 12.72 -4.89 -21.05
N LEU A 136 13.14 -3.73 -21.56
CA LEU A 136 12.55 -2.44 -21.21
C LEU A 136 11.05 -2.43 -21.56
N GLY A 137 10.23 -1.86 -20.68
CA GLY A 137 8.76 -1.84 -20.83
C GLY A 137 8.03 -3.07 -20.27
N GLU A 138 8.74 -4.13 -19.89
CA GLU A 138 8.18 -5.23 -19.10
C GLU A 138 8.22 -4.91 -17.60
N PRO A 139 7.21 -5.31 -16.80
CA PRO A 139 7.26 -5.04 -15.38
C PRO A 139 8.41 -5.79 -14.69
N LEU A 140 9.11 -5.09 -13.82
CA LEU A 140 10.01 -5.72 -12.85
C LEU A 140 9.21 -6.17 -11.63
N VAL A 141 9.70 -7.18 -10.93
CA VAL A 141 9.11 -7.67 -9.68
C VAL A 141 10.12 -7.53 -8.55
N MET A 142 9.69 -6.83 -7.49
CA MET A 142 10.46 -6.61 -6.28
C MET A 142 9.75 -7.24 -5.08
N THR A 143 10.52 -7.77 -4.13
CA THR A 143 9.98 -8.18 -2.83
C THR A 143 10.88 -7.75 -1.67
N ALA A 144 10.34 -7.82 -0.45
CA ALA A 144 11.06 -7.45 0.77
C ALA A 144 11.21 -8.64 1.73
N LEU A 145 12.38 -8.77 2.36
CA LEU A 145 12.66 -9.78 3.37
C LEU A 145 11.84 -9.55 4.65
N LYS A 146 11.12 -10.55 5.15
CA LYS A 146 10.19 -10.42 6.29
C LYS A 146 10.00 -11.72 7.08
N PRO A 147 9.61 -11.68 8.36
CA PRO A 147 9.51 -10.48 9.19
C PRO A 147 10.87 -10.03 9.72
N MET A 148 10.92 -8.79 10.23
CA MET A 148 12.02 -8.36 11.08
C MET A 148 12.02 -9.21 12.36
N GLY A 149 13.19 -9.70 12.78
CA GLY A 149 13.33 -10.63 13.90
C GLY A 149 13.87 -12.00 13.49
N LEU A 150 13.92 -12.29 12.19
CA LEU A 150 14.59 -13.48 11.65
C LEU A 150 16.12 -13.41 11.81
N SER A 151 16.74 -14.59 11.92
CA SER A 151 18.19 -14.73 11.89
C SER A 151 18.77 -14.43 10.50
N VAL A 152 20.10 -14.23 10.44
CA VAL A 152 20.85 -14.07 9.19
C VAL A 152 20.59 -15.23 8.23
N GLU A 153 20.60 -16.47 8.72
CA GLU A 153 20.41 -17.67 7.92
C GLU A 153 18.99 -17.73 7.32
N ALA A 154 17.98 -17.37 8.12
CA ALA A 154 16.60 -17.36 7.66
C ALA A 154 16.36 -16.26 6.60
N LEU A 155 16.94 -15.08 6.77
CA LEU A 155 16.88 -13.99 5.77
C LEU A 155 17.60 -14.37 4.48
N ALA A 156 18.77 -15.02 4.59
CA ALA A 156 19.50 -15.53 3.44
C ALA A 156 18.73 -16.64 2.71
N HIS A 157 18.06 -17.54 3.43
CA HIS A 157 17.20 -18.56 2.85
C HIS A 157 16.04 -17.94 2.06
N GLN A 158 15.34 -16.95 2.62
CA GLN A 158 14.29 -16.22 1.89
C GLN A 158 14.85 -15.57 0.62
N THR A 159 16.00 -14.90 0.75
CA THR A 159 16.68 -14.25 -0.36
C THR A 159 16.95 -15.22 -1.51
N TYR A 160 17.47 -16.41 -1.19
CA TYR A 160 17.71 -17.48 -2.15
C TYR A 160 16.40 -17.96 -2.81
N CYS A 161 15.35 -18.25 -2.03
CA CYS A 161 14.07 -18.71 -2.58
C CYS A 161 13.41 -17.68 -3.51
N PHE A 162 13.47 -16.39 -3.14
CA PHE A 162 12.92 -15.31 -3.97
C PHE A 162 13.68 -15.14 -5.28
N ALA A 163 15.02 -15.12 -5.24
CA ALA A 163 15.85 -15.04 -6.44
C ALA A 163 15.63 -16.27 -7.35
N LYS A 164 15.62 -17.47 -6.77
CA LYS A 164 15.39 -18.72 -7.50
C LYS A 164 13.98 -18.81 -8.09
N GLY A 165 13.01 -18.23 -7.42
CA GLY A 165 11.63 -18.09 -7.91
C GLY A 165 11.46 -17.01 -8.99
N GLY A 166 12.50 -16.25 -9.31
CA GLY A 166 12.56 -15.31 -10.42
C GLY A 166 12.30 -13.84 -10.09
N ILE A 167 12.21 -13.48 -8.80
CA ILE A 167 12.11 -12.07 -8.37
C ILE A 167 13.36 -11.30 -8.82
N ASP A 168 13.19 -10.13 -9.42
CA ASP A 168 14.30 -9.37 -9.99
C ASP A 168 15.07 -8.59 -8.93
N ILE A 169 14.36 -8.03 -7.96
CA ILE A 169 14.98 -7.23 -6.88
C ILE A 169 14.47 -7.70 -5.52
N ILE A 170 15.38 -8.14 -4.67
CA ILE A 170 15.11 -8.51 -3.29
C ILE A 170 15.70 -7.42 -2.40
N LYS A 171 14.86 -6.68 -1.70
CA LYS A 171 15.31 -5.66 -0.74
C LYS A 171 15.19 -6.14 0.69
N ASP A 172 16.03 -5.62 1.58
CA ASP A 172 15.74 -5.65 3.01
C ASP A 172 14.36 -5.02 3.29
N ASP A 173 13.64 -5.44 4.33
CA ASP A 173 12.59 -4.56 4.86
C ASP A 173 13.23 -3.26 5.38
N HIS A 174 12.54 -2.13 5.20
CA HIS A 174 13.03 -0.82 5.59
C HIS A 174 13.32 -0.69 7.11
N GLY A 175 12.75 -1.57 7.94
CA GLY A 175 13.08 -1.68 9.37
C GLY A 175 14.36 -2.46 9.67
N LEU A 176 14.92 -3.26 8.74
CA LEU A 176 16.19 -3.95 8.94
C LEU A 176 17.34 -2.94 8.93
N SER A 177 18.16 -2.98 9.97
CA SER A 177 19.32 -2.11 10.19
C SER A 177 20.45 -2.96 10.78
N ASN A 178 20.95 -2.66 11.98
CA ASN A 178 22.00 -3.41 12.68
C ASN A 178 21.50 -4.11 13.95
N GLN A 179 20.30 -4.69 13.92
CA GLN A 179 19.75 -5.41 15.07
C GLN A 179 20.56 -6.67 15.39
N SER A 180 20.61 -7.07 16.67
CA SER A 180 21.49 -8.16 17.16
C SER A 180 21.20 -9.53 16.56
N TRP A 181 19.95 -9.81 16.17
CA TRP A 181 19.56 -11.08 15.52
C TRP A 181 19.91 -11.14 14.03
N ALA A 182 20.19 -10.00 13.40
CA ALA A 182 20.63 -9.94 12.01
C ALA A 182 21.60 -8.77 11.80
N PRO A 183 22.84 -8.85 12.33
CA PRO A 183 23.83 -7.78 12.18
C PRO A 183 24.05 -7.41 10.71
N PHE A 184 24.26 -6.12 10.43
CA PHE A 184 24.25 -5.57 9.07
C PHE A 184 25.24 -6.29 8.15
N GLU A 185 26.51 -6.39 8.54
CA GLU A 185 27.53 -6.98 7.68
C GLU A 185 27.32 -8.47 7.42
N GLU A 186 26.90 -9.21 8.46
CA GLU A 186 26.63 -10.65 8.37
C GLU A 186 25.43 -10.92 7.47
N ARG A 187 24.34 -10.19 7.67
CA ARG A 187 23.14 -10.25 6.83
C ARG A 187 23.48 -9.96 5.38
N VAL A 188 24.20 -8.86 5.10
CA VAL A 188 24.56 -8.47 3.73
C VAL A 188 25.37 -9.56 3.06
N LYS A 189 26.42 -10.07 3.71
CA LYS A 189 27.26 -11.15 3.16
C LYS A 189 26.42 -12.40 2.85
N ALA A 190 25.56 -12.82 3.76
CA ALA A 190 24.74 -14.02 3.60
C ALA A 190 23.70 -13.87 2.49
N CYS A 191 22.99 -12.74 2.43
CA CYS A 191 22.00 -12.46 1.39
C CYS A 191 22.64 -12.29 -0.01
N VAL A 192 23.81 -11.66 -0.10
CA VAL A 192 24.57 -11.60 -1.37
C VAL A 192 24.99 -12.99 -1.83
N ALA A 193 25.50 -13.83 -0.92
CA ALA A 193 25.85 -15.22 -1.26
C ALA A 193 24.63 -16.02 -1.73
N ALA A 194 23.48 -15.82 -1.08
CA ALA A 194 22.22 -16.45 -1.45
C ALA A 194 21.74 -16.07 -2.85
N VAL A 195 21.75 -14.77 -3.21
CA VAL A 195 21.41 -14.32 -4.58
C VAL A 195 22.42 -14.84 -5.59
N LYS A 196 23.73 -14.76 -5.32
CA LYS A 196 24.76 -15.29 -6.23
C LYS A 196 24.56 -16.77 -6.53
N LYS A 197 24.23 -17.57 -5.50
CA LYS A 197 23.91 -18.99 -5.66
C LYS A 197 22.68 -19.19 -6.54
N ALA A 198 21.58 -18.50 -6.26
CA ALA A 198 20.35 -18.62 -7.04
C ALA A 198 20.53 -18.19 -8.51
N ASN A 199 21.28 -17.11 -8.75
CA ASN A 199 21.62 -16.64 -10.09
C ASN A 199 22.47 -17.67 -10.85
N ALA A 200 23.45 -18.29 -10.20
CA ALA A 200 24.26 -19.35 -10.79
C ALA A 200 23.44 -20.60 -11.15
N GLU A 201 22.46 -20.98 -10.33
CA GLU A 201 21.59 -22.13 -10.58
C GLU A 201 20.55 -21.87 -11.68
N THR A 202 20.08 -20.63 -11.82
CA THR A 202 18.97 -20.29 -12.72
C THR A 202 19.39 -19.59 -14.02
N GLY A 203 20.63 -19.09 -14.09
CA GLY A 203 21.09 -18.24 -15.19
C GLY A 203 20.46 -16.84 -15.22
N ARG A 204 19.76 -16.43 -14.16
CA ARG A 204 19.15 -15.10 -14.01
C ARG A 204 20.10 -14.13 -13.30
N ASN A 205 19.71 -12.85 -13.24
CA ASN A 205 20.48 -11.82 -12.53
C ASN A 205 19.63 -11.02 -11.53
N SER A 206 19.07 -11.71 -10.53
CA SER A 206 18.39 -11.04 -9.42
C SER A 206 19.38 -10.17 -8.63
N LEU A 207 18.91 -9.04 -8.10
CA LEU A 207 19.68 -8.11 -7.27
C LEU A 207 19.25 -8.22 -5.81
N TYR A 208 20.21 -8.10 -4.89
CA TYR A 208 19.94 -7.85 -3.48
C TYR A 208 20.24 -6.39 -3.13
N ALA A 209 19.31 -5.74 -2.43
CA ALA A 209 19.36 -4.35 -2.01
C ALA A 209 19.23 -4.23 -0.47
N PRO A 210 20.36 -4.22 0.27
CA PRO A 210 20.33 -4.01 1.72
C PRO A 210 19.93 -2.58 2.08
N THR A 211 19.35 -2.41 3.26
CA THR A 211 18.97 -1.09 3.77
C THR A 211 20.19 -0.31 4.24
N LEU A 212 20.44 0.84 3.63
CA LEU A 212 21.49 1.79 3.97
C LEU A 212 20.89 2.97 4.77
N SER A 213 20.52 2.71 6.03
CA SER A 213 19.84 3.66 6.93
C SER A 213 20.56 3.89 8.28
N GLY A 214 21.89 3.71 8.31
CA GLY A 214 22.69 3.93 9.51
C GLY A 214 22.93 5.42 9.83
N PRO A 215 23.52 5.72 11.00
CA PRO A 215 24.02 7.06 11.33
C PRO A 215 24.91 7.64 10.22
N ILE A 216 24.83 8.95 10.00
CA ILE A 216 25.46 9.60 8.85
C ILE A 216 26.99 9.44 8.81
N ASP A 217 27.65 9.41 9.97
CA ASP A 217 29.09 9.18 10.12
C ASP A 217 29.53 7.76 9.68
N LYS A 218 28.58 6.83 9.58
CA LYS A 218 28.81 5.43 9.17
C LYS A 218 28.31 5.14 7.77
N LEU A 219 27.39 5.94 7.24
CA LEU A 219 26.66 5.68 5.99
C LEU A 219 27.60 5.37 4.82
N PHE A 220 28.60 6.21 4.57
CA PHE A 220 29.53 6.02 3.45
C PHE A 220 30.44 4.79 3.62
N ARG A 221 30.81 4.45 4.87
CA ARG A 221 31.54 3.21 5.15
C ARG A 221 30.68 1.98 4.90
N MET A 222 29.41 2.03 5.31
CA MET A 222 28.43 0.98 5.02
C MET A 222 28.22 0.83 3.51
N ALA A 223 28.13 1.94 2.76
CA ALA A 223 27.98 1.93 1.31
C ALA A 223 29.16 1.24 0.62
N ARG A 224 30.40 1.57 1.03
CA ARG A 224 31.62 0.91 0.54
C ARG A 224 31.61 -0.58 0.86
N PHE A 225 31.27 -0.95 2.09
CA PHE A 225 31.16 -2.36 2.47
C PHE A 225 30.13 -3.13 1.62
N VAL A 226 28.95 -2.55 1.41
CA VAL A 226 27.90 -3.16 0.58
C VAL A 226 28.37 -3.40 -0.85
N LYS A 227 29.10 -2.42 -1.41
CA LYS A 227 29.75 -2.55 -2.72
C LYS A 227 30.77 -3.67 -2.75
N GLU A 228 31.69 -3.71 -1.79
CA GLU A 228 32.74 -4.73 -1.67
C GLU A 228 32.17 -6.14 -1.45
N ALA A 229 31.09 -6.27 -0.68
CA ALA A 229 30.38 -7.53 -0.49
C ALA A 229 29.75 -8.04 -1.81
N GLY A 230 29.45 -7.14 -2.74
CA GLY A 230 28.89 -7.43 -4.04
C GLY A 230 27.36 -7.43 -4.09
N ALA A 231 26.72 -6.53 -3.32
CA ALA A 231 25.29 -6.26 -3.49
C ALA A 231 25.01 -5.63 -4.86
N GLY A 232 23.79 -5.83 -5.36
CA GLY A 232 23.39 -5.38 -6.69
C GLY A 232 22.74 -4.00 -6.73
N ALA A 233 22.29 -3.50 -5.58
CA ALA A 233 21.66 -2.20 -5.37
C ALA A 233 21.69 -1.84 -3.88
N VAL A 234 21.15 -0.68 -3.48
CA VAL A 234 20.88 -0.32 -2.08
C VAL A 234 19.47 0.22 -1.90
N LEU A 235 18.90 0.03 -0.72
CA LEU A 235 17.68 0.73 -0.30
C LEU A 235 18.05 1.90 0.60
N MET A 236 17.63 3.11 0.25
CA MET A 236 17.81 4.32 1.08
C MET A 236 16.48 4.89 1.53
N LEU A 237 16.47 5.51 2.72
CA LEU A 237 15.29 6.12 3.34
C LEU A 237 15.57 7.62 3.51
N PRO A 238 15.58 8.42 2.43
CA PRO A 238 16.06 9.81 2.49
C PRO A 238 15.21 10.73 3.37
N GLY A 239 13.94 10.39 3.64
CA GLY A 239 13.15 11.07 4.67
C GLY A 239 13.76 10.97 6.06
N ILE A 240 14.56 9.93 6.34
CA ILE A 240 15.25 9.70 7.62
C ILE A 240 16.74 10.10 7.53
N THR A 241 17.42 9.72 6.44
CA THR A 241 18.88 9.90 6.30
C THR A 241 19.27 11.20 5.59
N GLY A 242 18.29 11.97 5.11
CA GLY A 242 18.48 13.15 4.27
C GLY A 242 18.65 12.81 2.78
N PHE A 243 18.06 13.65 1.92
CA PHE A 243 18.19 13.56 0.46
C PHE A 243 19.63 13.84 -0.02
N ASP A 244 20.36 14.73 0.65
CA ASP A 244 21.74 15.04 0.25
C ASP A 244 22.71 13.86 0.45
N SER A 245 22.49 13.04 1.47
CA SER A 245 23.22 11.79 1.66
C SER A 245 23.05 10.83 0.48
N MET A 246 21.84 10.81 -0.11
CA MET A 246 21.55 10.03 -1.32
C MET A 246 22.23 10.64 -2.56
N ARG A 247 22.14 11.96 -2.72
CA ARG A 247 22.82 12.70 -3.81
C ARG A 247 24.33 12.49 -3.77
N ALA A 248 24.93 12.56 -2.59
CA ALA A 248 26.36 12.35 -2.38
C ALA A 248 26.80 10.94 -2.82
N LEU A 249 26.00 9.91 -2.51
CA LEU A 249 26.27 8.54 -2.96
C LEU A 249 26.06 8.35 -4.47
N ALA A 250 25.03 8.98 -5.05
CA ALA A 250 24.81 8.96 -6.50
C ALA A 250 25.95 9.66 -7.28
N ALA A 251 26.54 10.71 -6.70
CA ALA A 251 27.70 11.40 -7.27
C ALA A 251 29.01 10.60 -7.15
N ASP A 252 29.10 9.62 -6.24
CA ASP A 252 30.33 8.84 -6.02
C ASP A 252 30.50 7.74 -7.08
N ASP A 253 31.42 7.96 -8.02
CA ASP A 253 31.77 7.00 -9.08
C ASP A 253 32.32 5.67 -8.54
N SER A 254 32.88 5.65 -7.33
CA SER A 254 33.36 4.41 -6.71
C SER A 254 32.22 3.55 -6.16
N PHE A 255 31.09 4.16 -5.81
CA PHE A 255 29.92 3.45 -5.30
C PHE A 255 29.22 2.70 -6.44
N ASN A 256 28.80 3.42 -7.49
CA ASN A 256 28.25 2.88 -8.74
C ASN A 256 27.30 1.68 -8.54
N LEU A 257 26.29 1.83 -7.69
CA LEU A 257 25.18 0.88 -7.50
C LEU A 257 23.84 1.63 -7.61
N PRO A 258 22.77 0.97 -8.10
CA PRO A 258 21.45 1.55 -8.10
C PRO A 258 20.95 1.88 -6.70
N ILE A 259 20.26 3.02 -6.56
CA ILE A 259 19.64 3.48 -5.32
C ILE A 259 18.12 3.36 -5.43
N LEU A 260 17.53 2.56 -4.54
CA LEU A 260 16.08 2.43 -4.38
C LEU A 260 15.62 3.36 -3.25
N CYS A 261 14.81 4.38 -3.57
CA CYS A 261 14.29 5.34 -2.61
C CYS A 261 13.03 4.80 -1.93
N HIS A 262 13.08 4.64 -0.61
CA HIS A 262 11.95 4.23 0.22
C HIS A 262 11.23 5.46 0.84
N PRO A 263 9.88 5.49 0.86
CA PRO A 263 9.11 6.68 1.26
C PRO A 263 8.96 6.81 2.78
N ALA A 264 9.86 6.20 3.58
CA ALA A 264 9.75 6.27 5.03
C ALA A 264 9.93 7.72 5.50
N LEU A 265 9.06 8.16 6.41
CA LEU A 265 8.90 9.54 6.89
C LEU A 265 8.40 10.55 5.84
N MET A 266 8.58 10.32 4.54
CA MET A 266 8.15 11.25 3.48
C MET A 266 6.63 11.48 3.42
N GLY A 267 5.83 10.60 4.03
CA GLY A 267 4.37 10.77 4.11
C GLY A 267 3.93 12.06 4.81
N CYS A 268 4.73 12.62 5.73
CA CYS A 268 4.42 13.91 6.36
C CYS A 268 4.71 15.13 5.45
N MET A 269 5.37 14.90 4.31
CA MET A 269 5.67 15.94 3.32
C MET A 269 4.58 16.01 2.23
N LEU A 270 3.59 15.13 2.23
CA LEU A 270 2.58 15.03 1.19
C LEU A 270 1.31 15.82 1.55
N GLY A 271 0.79 16.59 0.60
CA GLY A 271 -0.58 17.14 0.65
C GLY A 271 -1.61 16.18 0.08
N GLY A 272 -2.80 16.69 -0.31
CA GLY A 272 -3.78 15.94 -1.10
C GLY A 272 -4.62 14.92 -0.31
N SER A 273 -4.78 13.69 -0.83
CA SER A 273 -5.71 12.69 -0.29
C SER A 273 -5.42 12.26 1.14
N LEU A 274 -4.17 12.38 1.60
CA LEU A 274 -3.79 12.05 2.96
C LEU A 274 -4.27 13.10 3.96
N THR A 275 -4.58 14.31 3.49
CA THR A 275 -5.00 15.42 4.33
C THR A 275 -6.14 16.22 3.68
N PRO A 276 -7.33 15.60 3.51
CA PRO A 276 -8.45 16.22 2.80
C PRO A 276 -8.81 17.59 3.39
N GLY A 277 -8.98 18.58 2.51
CA GLY A 277 -9.32 19.96 2.88
C GLY A 277 -8.15 20.80 3.40
N ASN A 278 -6.98 20.21 3.67
CA ASN A 278 -5.78 20.93 4.08
C ASN A 278 -4.75 20.99 2.94
N LEU A 279 -4.44 22.21 2.50
CA LEU A 279 -3.48 22.47 1.42
C LEU A 279 -2.10 22.74 2.04
N HIS A 280 -1.22 21.74 2.00
CA HIS A 280 0.14 21.81 2.52
C HIS A 280 1.06 20.80 1.83
N GLY A 281 2.35 20.83 2.16
CA GLY A 281 3.32 19.84 1.70
C GLY A 281 3.65 20.00 0.21
N PHE A 282 3.99 18.90 -0.41
CA PHE A 282 4.31 18.76 -1.83
C PHE A 282 3.22 17.94 -2.53
N ALA A 283 3.06 18.17 -3.83
CA ALA A 283 2.37 17.23 -4.71
C ALA A 283 3.07 15.87 -4.72
N PHE A 284 2.30 14.80 -4.97
CA PHE A 284 2.78 13.42 -4.88
C PHE A 284 3.90 13.13 -5.88
N ASP A 285 3.75 13.56 -7.13
CA ASP A 285 4.78 13.39 -8.15
C ASP A 285 6.03 14.21 -7.83
N VAL A 286 5.91 15.38 -7.21
CA VAL A 286 7.09 16.13 -6.75
C VAL A 286 7.82 15.38 -5.63
N ALA A 287 7.11 15.04 -4.56
CA ALA A 287 7.74 14.46 -3.36
C ALA A 287 8.21 13.02 -3.57
N LEU A 288 7.47 12.22 -4.34
CA LEU A 288 7.72 10.78 -4.53
C LEU A 288 8.29 10.46 -5.91
N SER A 289 8.60 11.44 -6.76
CA SER A 289 9.41 11.17 -7.96
C SER A 289 10.45 12.24 -8.26
N LEU A 290 10.10 13.52 -8.40
CA LEU A 290 11.05 14.56 -8.78
C LEU A 290 12.16 14.72 -7.74
N ILE A 291 11.82 14.92 -6.45
CA ILE A 291 12.82 15.07 -5.38
C ILE A 291 13.72 13.82 -5.28
N PRO A 292 13.20 12.58 -5.27
CA PRO A 292 14.02 11.38 -5.39
C PRO A 292 14.93 11.36 -6.63
N GLN A 293 14.41 11.73 -7.81
CA GLN A 293 15.14 11.72 -9.07
C GLN A 293 16.33 12.71 -9.05
N ILE A 294 16.10 13.98 -8.68
CA ILE A 294 17.18 14.98 -8.60
C ILE A 294 18.22 14.60 -7.53
N SER A 295 17.79 13.88 -6.50
CA SER A 295 18.65 13.37 -5.42
C SER A 295 19.37 12.07 -5.81
N GLY A 296 19.18 11.54 -7.02
CA GLY A 296 19.93 10.41 -7.55
C GLY A 296 19.33 9.02 -7.35
N ALA A 297 18.04 8.92 -7.00
CA ALA A 297 17.35 7.62 -6.93
C ALA A 297 17.15 7.02 -8.33
N ASP A 298 17.41 5.72 -8.49
CA ASP A 298 17.14 4.98 -9.73
C ASP A 298 15.74 4.34 -9.75
N ALA A 299 15.16 4.17 -8.56
CA ALA A 299 13.78 3.76 -8.37
C ALA A 299 13.17 4.51 -7.18
N THR A 300 11.88 4.77 -7.23
CA THR A 300 11.13 5.36 -6.11
C THR A 300 9.97 4.46 -5.72
N ILE A 301 9.91 4.10 -4.44
CA ILE A 301 8.85 3.28 -3.87
C ILE A 301 7.74 4.19 -3.35
N PHE A 302 6.49 3.85 -3.66
CA PHE A 302 5.33 4.58 -3.15
C PHE A 302 4.15 3.65 -2.88
N PRO A 303 3.22 4.02 -1.99
CA PRO A 303 1.99 3.28 -1.78
C PRO A 303 1.12 3.16 -3.04
N ASN A 304 0.59 1.96 -3.29
CA ASN A 304 -0.28 1.68 -4.42
C ASN A 304 -1.75 2.03 -4.15
N VAL A 305 -2.49 2.32 -5.22
CA VAL A 305 -3.95 2.51 -5.21
C VAL A 305 -4.67 1.26 -4.70
N GLY A 306 -5.75 1.44 -3.93
CA GLY A 306 -6.52 0.35 -3.34
C GLY A 306 -5.73 -0.46 -2.28
N GLY A 307 -4.58 0.05 -1.84
CA GLY A 307 -3.85 -0.44 -0.69
C GLY A 307 -4.34 0.19 0.62
N ARG A 308 -3.66 -0.13 1.72
CA ARG A 308 -4.01 0.35 3.08
C ARG A 308 -3.72 1.83 3.36
N PHE A 309 -3.10 2.56 2.43
CA PHE A 309 -2.52 3.88 2.67
C PHE A 309 -3.24 5.03 1.95
N GLY A 310 -4.42 4.78 1.37
CA GLY A 310 -5.32 5.85 0.92
C GLY A 310 -4.95 6.60 -0.37
N PHE A 311 -3.87 6.22 -1.07
CA PHE A 311 -3.48 6.86 -2.33
C PHE A 311 -4.56 6.65 -3.39
N THR A 312 -4.93 7.73 -4.09
CA THR A 312 -5.87 7.68 -5.21
C THR A 312 -5.20 7.20 -6.49
N LEU A 313 -6.01 6.79 -7.47
CA LEU A 313 -5.49 6.41 -8.80
C LEU A 313 -4.75 7.59 -9.46
N LYS A 314 -5.31 8.80 -9.39
CA LYS A 314 -4.75 10.01 -10.00
C LYS A 314 -3.36 10.34 -9.43
N GLU A 315 -3.19 10.21 -8.12
CA GLU A 315 -1.89 10.43 -7.45
C GLU A 315 -0.87 9.35 -7.83
N CYS A 316 -1.30 8.09 -7.92
CA CYS A 316 -0.40 7.03 -8.40
C CYS A 316 0.02 7.25 -9.85
N GLN A 317 -0.91 7.66 -10.72
CA GLN A 317 -0.65 7.95 -12.12
C GLN A 317 0.31 9.15 -12.27
N SER A 318 0.13 10.23 -11.50
CA SER A 318 1.03 11.38 -11.58
C SER A 318 2.48 11.02 -11.21
N ILE A 319 2.67 10.20 -10.17
CA ILE A 319 4.00 9.69 -9.79
C ILE A 319 4.61 8.87 -10.95
N VAL A 320 3.84 7.95 -11.52
CA VAL A 320 4.31 7.07 -12.60
C VAL A 320 4.67 7.87 -13.86
N GLU A 321 3.80 8.80 -14.26
CA GLU A 321 4.02 9.67 -15.42
C GLU A 321 5.29 10.51 -15.25
N ARG A 322 5.48 11.11 -14.08
CA ARG A 322 6.69 11.90 -13.78
C ARG A 322 7.95 11.03 -13.75
N CYS A 323 7.88 9.83 -13.18
CA CYS A 323 9.00 8.87 -13.20
C CYS A 323 9.44 8.49 -14.61
N ARG A 324 8.49 8.37 -15.55
CA ARG A 324 8.72 8.00 -16.95
C ARG A 324 9.10 9.17 -17.83
N SER A 325 8.93 10.39 -17.34
CA SER A 325 9.16 11.58 -18.15
C SER A 325 10.60 11.63 -18.66
N THR A 326 10.73 11.87 -19.95
CA THR A 326 12.00 12.17 -20.61
C THR A 326 12.16 13.68 -20.84
N GLU A 327 11.20 14.48 -20.36
CA GLU A 327 11.20 15.93 -20.44
C GLU A 327 12.06 16.50 -19.30
N GLY A 328 13.38 16.47 -19.48
CA GLY A 328 14.31 17.00 -18.50
C GLY A 328 15.75 16.51 -18.71
N PRO A 329 16.67 16.98 -17.86
CA PRO A 329 18.10 16.62 -17.96
C PRO A 329 18.41 15.22 -17.42
N TYR A 330 17.45 14.58 -16.72
CA TYR A 330 17.68 13.33 -15.99
C TYR A 330 17.07 12.13 -16.69
N LYS A 331 17.65 10.94 -16.42
CA LYS A 331 17.08 9.68 -16.85
C LYS A 331 15.75 9.42 -16.12
N PRO A 332 14.78 8.75 -16.77
CA PRO A 332 13.63 8.19 -16.08
C PRO A 332 14.04 7.25 -14.94
N ILE A 333 13.23 7.20 -13.89
CA ILE A 333 13.45 6.34 -12.71
C ILE A 333 12.32 5.32 -12.60
N ALA A 334 12.61 4.15 -12.00
CA ALA A 334 11.61 3.09 -11.92
C ALA A 334 10.52 3.43 -10.87
N ALA A 335 9.30 3.66 -11.33
CA ALA A 335 8.12 3.80 -10.48
C ALA A 335 7.81 2.45 -9.81
N THR A 336 7.86 2.40 -8.47
CA THR A 336 7.76 1.16 -7.70
C THR A 336 6.53 1.16 -6.76
N PRO A 337 5.30 0.99 -7.29
CA PRO A 337 4.11 0.92 -6.45
C PRO A 337 4.13 -0.32 -5.55
N GLY A 338 3.79 -0.14 -4.28
CA GLY A 338 3.79 -1.20 -3.27
C GLY A 338 2.62 -1.14 -2.29
N GLY A 339 2.26 -2.30 -1.73
CA GLY A 339 1.14 -2.44 -0.79
C GLY A 339 -0.15 -2.91 -1.47
N GLY A 340 -0.79 -3.94 -0.90
CA GLY A 340 -2.00 -4.52 -1.49
C GLY A 340 -1.80 -5.26 -2.83
N MET A 341 -0.56 -5.62 -3.18
CA MET A 341 -0.22 -6.33 -4.44
C MET A 341 -0.47 -7.84 -4.31
N THR A 342 -1.72 -8.27 -4.51
CA THR A 342 -2.09 -9.69 -4.64
C THR A 342 -1.98 -10.18 -6.09
N LEU A 343 -1.94 -11.49 -6.31
CA LEU A 343 -1.84 -12.07 -7.66
C LEU A 343 -2.94 -11.58 -8.59
N ASP A 344 -4.18 -11.53 -8.09
CA ASP A 344 -5.35 -11.16 -8.91
C ASP A 344 -5.36 -9.67 -9.29
N ARG A 345 -4.64 -8.83 -8.53
CA ARG A 345 -4.56 -7.39 -8.76
C ARG A 345 -3.44 -7.01 -9.73
N ILE A 346 -2.46 -7.87 -9.98
CA ILE A 346 -1.33 -7.53 -10.86
C ILE A 346 -1.79 -7.14 -12.27
N PRO A 347 -2.68 -7.89 -12.95
CA PRO A 347 -3.17 -7.51 -14.27
C PRO A 347 -3.86 -6.13 -14.26
N GLU A 348 -4.70 -5.86 -13.27
CA GLU A 348 -5.40 -4.58 -13.08
C GLU A 348 -4.40 -3.43 -12.88
N ILE A 349 -3.41 -3.60 -12.00
CA ILE A 349 -2.40 -2.56 -11.74
C ILE A 349 -1.58 -2.24 -12.99
N LEU A 350 -1.19 -3.28 -13.75
CA LEU A 350 -0.46 -3.10 -15.01
C LEU A 350 -1.31 -2.42 -16.10
N GLU A 351 -2.63 -2.59 -16.06
CA GLU A 351 -3.56 -1.89 -16.95
C GLU A 351 -3.68 -0.40 -16.59
N ILE A 352 -3.86 -0.07 -15.31
CA ILE A 352 -4.14 1.32 -14.89
C ILE A 352 -2.89 2.19 -14.70
N LEU A 353 -1.73 1.60 -14.36
CA LEU A 353 -0.46 2.31 -14.20
C LEU A 353 0.50 2.06 -15.38
N GLY A 354 0.17 1.16 -16.29
CA GLY A 354 1.05 0.73 -17.37
C GLY A 354 2.11 -0.29 -16.93
N ARG A 355 2.73 -0.94 -17.92
CA ARG A 355 3.62 -2.09 -17.70
C ARG A 355 5.03 -1.72 -17.24
N ASP A 356 5.50 -0.53 -17.59
CA ASP A 356 6.84 -0.05 -17.25
C ASP A 356 6.89 0.46 -15.80
N ILE A 357 6.74 -0.46 -14.85
CA ILE A 357 6.79 -0.25 -13.40
C ILE A 357 7.54 -1.40 -12.72
N THR A 358 7.96 -1.19 -11.49
CA THR A 358 8.45 -2.26 -10.61
C THR A 358 7.39 -2.61 -9.57
N LEU A 359 6.80 -3.80 -9.67
CA LEU A 359 5.77 -4.26 -8.74
C LEU A 359 6.42 -4.69 -7.41
N LEU A 360 6.21 -3.92 -6.34
CA LEU A 360 6.64 -4.30 -5.00
C LEU A 360 5.60 -5.20 -4.32
N VAL A 361 5.86 -6.50 -4.36
CA VAL A 361 5.06 -7.54 -3.72
C VAL A 361 5.53 -7.72 -2.28
N GLY A 362 4.68 -7.35 -1.33
CA GLY A 362 4.94 -7.46 0.11
C GLY A 362 4.42 -8.77 0.72
N GLY A 363 3.60 -8.67 1.76
CA GLY A 363 3.10 -9.82 2.53
C GLY A 363 2.39 -10.90 1.70
N SER A 364 1.83 -10.53 0.54
CA SER A 364 1.09 -11.43 -0.34
C SER A 364 1.95 -12.58 -0.91
N VAL A 365 3.28 -12.40 -1.02
CA VAL A 365 4.17 -13.52 -1.41
C VAL A 365 4.26 -14.59 -0.32
N PHE A 366 4.12 -14.20 0.95
CA PHE A 366 4.17 -15.10 2.10
C PHE A 366 2.81 -15.76 2.39
N ALA A 367 1.71 -15.05 2.12
CA ALA A 367 0.36 -15.49 2.46
C ALA A 367 -0.16 -16.70 1.65
N ARG A 368 0.47 -17.02 0.52
CA ARG A 368 0.02 -18.13 -0.36
C ARG A 368 0.32 -19.51 0.22
N SER A 369 1.56 -19.72 0.65
CA SER A 369 2.04 -20.99 1.15
C SER A 369 3.44 -20.82 1.76
N PRO A 370 3.96 -21.82 2.51
CA PRO A 370 5.35 -21.84 2.93
C PRO A 370 6.39 -21.94 1.78
N ASP A 371 5.98 -22.34 0.56
CA ASP A 371 6.87 -22.44 -0.60
C ASP A 371 7.11 -21.07 -1.24
N LEU A 372 8.10 -20.35 -0.73
CA LEU A 372 8.46 -19.01 -1.21
C LEU A 372 8.95 -19.01 -2.67
N GLU A 373 9.56 -20.10 -3.14
CA GLU A 373 10.07 -20.21 -4.50
C GLU A 373 8.91 -20.34 -5.51
N GLY A 374 7.97 -21.24 -5.22
CA GLY A 374 6.73 -21.39 -6.00
C GLY A 374 5.83 -20.16 -5.93
N ASN A 375 5.73 -19.51 -4.77
CA ASN A 375 4.99 -18.25 -4.64
C ASN A 375 5.60 -17.16 -5.51
N SER A 376 6.93 -16.99 -5.47
CA SER A 376 7.65 -16.02 -6.30
C SER A 376 7.40 -16.24 -7.78
N ARG A 377 7.52 -17.49 -8.25
CA ARG A 377 7.20 -17.85 -9.63
C ARG A 377 5.80 -17.45 -10.03
N ALA A 378 4.80 -17.67 -9.17
CA ALA A 378 3.42 -17.30 -9.45
C ALA A 378 3.27 -15.79 -9.66
N PHE A 379 3.92 -14.99 -8.80
CA PHE A 379 3.92 -13.53 -8.92
C PHE A 379 4.59 -13.06 -10.21
N VAL A 380 5.76 -13.60 -10.53
CA VAL A 380 6.45 -13.24 -11.78
C VAL A 380 5.62 -13.64 -13.00
N SER A 381 5.05 -14.85 -13.03
CA SER A 381 4.20 -15.30 -14.12
C SER A 381 2.93 -14.46 -14.28
N SER A 382 2.35 -13.97 -13.18
CA SER A 382 1.12 -13.14 -13.22
C SER A 382 1.32 -11.79 -13.91
N THR A 383 2.57 -11.34 -14.08
CA THR A 383 2.88 -10.12 -14.84
C THR A 383 2.69 -10.28 -16.35
N GLY A 384 2.59 -11.52 -16.84
CA GLY A 384 2.48 -11.83 -18.26
C GLY A 384 3.76 -11.63 -19.07
N ARG A 385 4.89 -11.27 -18.44
CA ARG A 385 6.17 -11.09 -19.14
C ARG A 385 6.74 -12.43 -19.59
N LYS A 386 7.36 -12.48 -20.78
CA LYS A 386 8.03 -13.69 -21.27
C LYS A 386 9.24 -14.01 -20.39
N MET A 387 9.25 -15.19 -19.80
CA MET A 387 10.38 -15.68 -19.01
C MET A 387 11.35 -16.43 -19.92
N GLU A 388 12.33 -15.72 -20.48
CA GLU A 388 13.47 -16.40 -21.12
C GLU A 388 14.31 -17.11 -20.04
N ASN A 389 14.82 -18.30 -20.35
CA ASN A 389 15.64 -19.17 -19.49
C ASN A 389 14.96 -19.94 -18.34
N PHE A 390 13.65 -20.21 -18.40
CA PHE A 390 13.09 -21.29 -17.57
C PHE A 390 13.29 -22.63 -18.29
N SER A 391 14.33 -23.39 -17.94
CA SER A 391 14.36 -24.83 -18.25
C SER A 391 13.31 -25.52 -17.38
N VAL A 392 12.05 -25.50 -17.81
CA VAL A 392 10.97 -26.20 -17.10
C VAL A 392 10.89 -27.63 -17.58
N SER A 393 11.15 -28.60 -16.69
CA SER A 393 10.40 -29.85 -16.73
C SER A 393 9.05 -29.58 -16.06
N LEU A 394 8.04 -29.20 -16.85
CA LEU A 394 6.67 -29.05 -16.38
C LEU A 394 6.12 -30.44 -16.04
N SER A 395 5.90 -30.75 -14.76
CA SER A 395 4.86 -31.70 -14.39
C SER A 395 3.52 -30.95 -14.42
N SER A 396 2.74 -31.25 -15.45
CA SER A 396 1.42 -30.69 -15.74
C SER A 396 0.45 -30.79 -14.56
N SER A 397 -0.13 -29.66 -14.16
CA SER A 397 -1.52 -29.61 -13.71
C SER A 397 -2.19 -28.40 -14.35
N ASN A 398 -3.27 -28.66 -15.10
CA ASN A 398 -3.93 -27.71 -15.99
C ASN A 398 -4.63 -26.59 -15.20
N GLY A 399 -4.05 -25.38 -15.21
CA GLY A 399 -4.77 -24.14 -14.95
C GLY A 399 -5.38 -23.64 -16.25
N HIS A 400 -6.70 -23.54 -16.32
CA HIS A 400 -7.42 -23.05 -17.50
C HIS A 400 -7.37 -21.52 -17.52
N VAL A 401 -6.79 -20.93 -18.58
CA VAL A 401 -6.88 -19.48 -18.85
C VAL A 401 -8.22 -19.23 -19.58
N PRO A 402 -9.10 -18.33 -19.09
CA PRO A 402 -10.40 -18.09 -19.72
C PRO A 402 -10.25 -17.53 -21.14
N SER A 403 -11.08 -17.98 -22.08
CA SER A 403 -11.11 -17.49 -23.46
C SER A 403 -11.56 -16.02 -23.52
N GLN A 404 -11.25 -15.32 -24.62
CA GLN A 404 -11.72 -13.95 -24.89
C GLN A 404 -13.25 -13.83 -24.78
N GLU A 405 -13.98 -14.88 -25.19
CA GLU A 405 -15.44 -14.94 -25.09
C GLU A 405 -15.90 -15.05 -23.63
N GLN A 406 -15.15 -15.78 -22.78
CA GLN A 406 -15.39 -15.85 -21.34
C GLN A 406 -15.02 -14.54 -20.62
N LEU A 407 -13.96 -13.84 -21.03
CA LEU A 407 -13.59 -12.53 -20.51
C LEU A 407 -14.66 -11.47 -20.84
N GLU A 408 -15.24 -11.52 -22.04
CA GLU A 408 -16.33 -10.64 -22.45
C GLU A 408 -17.64 -10.96 -21.70
N GLN A 409 -17.88 -12.23 -21.39
CA GLN A 409 -19.00 -12.68 -20.57
C GLN A 409 -18.84 -12.25 -19.09
N ILE A 410 -17.61 -12.28 -18.57
CA ILE A 410 -17.25 -11.77 -17.22
C ILE A 410 -17.41 -10.24 -17.14
N ARG A 411 -17.02 -9.49 -18.18
CA ARG A 411 -17.26 -8.04 -18.27
C ARG A 411 -18.75 -7.71 -18.27
N LYS A 412 -19.57 -8.47 -18.99
CA LYS A 412 -21.04 -8.35 -18.97
C LYS A 412 -21.65 -8.72 -17.60
N LEU A 413 -21.09 -9.73 -16.92
CA LEU A 413 -21.53 -10.15 -15.58
C LEU A 413 -21.20 -9.12 -14.49
N ARG A 414 -20.07 -8.40 -14.59
CA ARG A 414 -19.69 -7.33 -13.65
C ARG A 414 -20.44 -6.01 -13.87
N ALA A 415 -21.00 -5.80 -15.07
CA ALA A 415 -21.81 -4.63 -15.40
C ALA A 415 -23.29 -4.78 -14.96
N LEU A 416 -23.71 -5.99 -14.55
CA LEU A 416 -25.04 -6.22 -14.00
C LEU A 416 -25.12 -5.68 -12.56
N LYS A 417 -25.86 -4.58 -12.36
CA LYS A 417 -26.41 -4.26 -11.03
C LYS A 417 -27.36 -5.38 -10.67
N TYR A 418 -27.00 -6.24 -9.71
CA TYR A 418 -27.77 -7.42 -9.33
C TYR A 418 -29.21 -7.05 -8.93
N PRO A 419 -30.25 -7.49 -9.65
CA PRO A 419 -31.41 -8.07 -8.99
C PRO A 419 -31.04 -9.50 -8.60
N ALA A 420 -31.64 -10.03 -7.52
CA ALA A 420 -31.46 -11.41 -7.11
C ALA A 420 -31.71 -12.37 -8.29
N VAL A 421 -30.68 -13.14 -8.67
CA VAL A 421 -30.80 -14.18 -9.70
C VAL A 421 -30.71 -15.55 -9.06
N LYS A 422 -31.87 -16.22 -9.12
CA LYS A 422 -32.07 -17.66 -8.97
C LYS A 422 -31.23 -18.46 -9.97
N GLY A 423 -30.67 -19.56 -9.48
CA GLY A 423 -30.42 -20.78 -10.27
C GLY A 423 -29.00 -21.03 -10.79
N ASN A 424 -28.39 -22.12 -10.31
CA ASN A 424 -28.09 -23.29 -11.15
C ASN A 424 -27.85 -24.55 -10.29
N HIS A 425 -28.94 -25.20 -9.84
CA HIS A 425 -28.91 -26.43 -9.01
C HIS A 425 -28.81 -27.71 -9.87
N GLY A 426 -27.78 -27.81 -10.70
CA GLY A 426 -27.60 -28.91 -11.64
C GLY A 426 -26.35 -29.74 -11.34
N LYS A 427 -26.53 -30.86 -10.62
CA LYS A 427 -25.59 -31.95 -10.24
C LYS A 427 -25.05 -31.88 -8.82
N PHE A 428 -25.90 -32.25 -7.86
CA PHE A 428 -25.49 -32.58 -6.50
C PHE A 428 -24.84 -33.96 -6.45
N LEU A 429 -23.59 -34.01 -5.95
CA LEU A 429 -23.05 -35.22 -5.34
C LEU A 429 -23.85 -35.46 -4.05
N GLU A 430 -24.38 -36.67 -3.85
CA GLU A 430 -24.97 -37.07 -2.58
C GLU A 430 -23.91 -36.92 -1.46
N PHE A 431 -24.13 -35.99 -0.52
CA PHE A 431 -23.30 -35.85 0.68
C PHE A 431 -23.73 -36.89 1.73
N LYS A 432 -23.16 -38.09 1.68
CA LYS A 432 -23.33 -39.10 2.74
C LYS A 432 -22.27 -38.91 3.84
N LYS A 433 -22.65 -39.22 5.09
CA LYS A 433 -21.75 -39.32 6.26
C LYS A 433 -20.48 -40.09 5.87
N ASN A 434 -19.32 -39.58 6.28
CA ASN A 434 -17.94 -39.96 5.92
C ASN A 434 -17.34 -39.11 4.80
N PHE A 435 -16.86 -37.91 5.15
CA PHE A 435 -16.14 -37.02 4.25
C PHE A 435 -14.68 -37.45 4.11
N SER A 436 -14.20 -37.66 2.89
CA SER A 436 -12.78 -37.95 2.58
C SER A 436 -12.26 -37.17 1.36
N GLY A 437 -12.74 -35.94 1.13
CA GLY A 437 -12.39 -35.12 -0.04
C GLY A 437 -12.51 -33.61 0.17
N SER A 438 -12.59 -32.83 -0.91
CA SER A 438 -12.92 -31.40 -0.90
C SER A 438 -14.27 -31.19 -1.60
N GLY A 439 -15.08 -30.21 -1.22
CA GLY A 439 -16.42 -30.00 -1.77
C GLY A 439 -16.92 -28.56 -1.69
N VAL A 440 -17.98 -28.26 -2.44
CA VAL A 440 -18.66 -26.95 -2.44
C VAL A 440 -20.05 -27.12 -1.83
N MET A 441 -20.41 -26.25 -0.89
CA MET A 441 -21.75 -26.19 -0.30
C MET A 441 -22.49 -25.00 -0.88
N GLY A 442 -23.74 -25.22 -1.24
CA GLY A 442 -24.64 -24.19 -1.77
C GLY A 442 -25.91 -24.12 -0.95
N GLU A 443 -26.51 -22.95 -0.97
CA GLU A 443 -27.85 -22.65 -0.48
C GLU A 443 -28.84 -22.81 -1.65
N ASP A 444 -30.03 -23.34 -1.39
CA ASP A 444 -31.08 -23.41 -2.40
C ASP A 444 -31.89 -22.11 -2.53
N ASP A 445 -32.75 -22.02 -3.55
CA ASP A 445 -33.62 -20.86 -3.80
C ASP A 445 -34.58 -20.52 -2.62
N SER A 446 -34.63 -21.34 -1.57
CA SER A 446 -35.42 -21.16 -0.35
C SER A 446 -34.59 -20.93 0.91
N SER A 447 -33.33 -20.55 0.76
CA SER A 447 -32.38 -20.35 1.85
C SER A 447 -32.03 -21.59 2.69
N HIS A 448 -32.25 -22.79 2.13
CA HIS A 448 -31.88 -24.04 2.78
C HIS A 448 -30.52 -24.52 2.29
N TRP A 449 -29.61 -24.80 3.23
CA TRP A 449 -28.31 -25.39 2.92
C TRP A 449 -28.49 -26.85 2.50
N LEU A 450 -28.14 -27.16 1.26
CA LEU A 450 -28.40 -28.47 0.65
C LEU A 450 -27.65 -29.58 1.42
N ASN A 451 -28.39 -30.62 1.81
CA ASN A 451 -27.90 -31.77 2.61
C ASN A 451 -27.37 -31.42 4.01
N VAL A 452 -27.80 -30.30 4.57
CA VAL A 452 -27.53 -29.93 5.96
C VAL A 452 -28.83 -29.92 6.75
N ALA A 453 -28.90 -30.73 7.82
CA ALA A 453 -30.04 -30.71 8.72
C ALA A 453 -30.10 -29.34 9.42
N LEU A 454 -31.22 -28.65 9.31
CA LEU A 454 -31.52 -27.46 10.10
C LEU A 454 -31.60 -27.89 11.57
N GLU A 455 -30.76 -27.31 12.43
CA GLU A 455 -30.82 -27.56 13.86
C GLU A 455 -31.50 -26.37 14.55
N MET A 456 -32.36 -26.67 15.53
CA MET A 456 -32.82 -25.64 16.45
C MET A 456 -31.61 -25.10 17.24
N TYR A 457 -31.57 -23.79 17.44
CA TYR A 457 -30.59 -23.18 18.34
C TYR A 457 -30.85 -23.67 19.77
N LYS A 458 -29.86 -24.26 20.45
CA LYS A 458 -29.91 -24.70 21.88
C LYS A 458 -31.26 -25.32 22.33
N PRO A 459 -31.65 -26.49 21.79
CA PRO A 459 -32.95 -27.11 22.11
C PRO A 459 -33.09 -27.51 23.58
N GLU A 460 -31.97 -27.72 24.30
CA GLU A 460 -31.94 -28.13 25.70
C GLU A 460 -32.15 -26.97 26.71
N ALA A 461 -32.08 -25.70 26.26
CA ALA A 461 -32.07 -24.54 27.15
C ALA A 461 -33.47 -23.95 27.47
N GLY A 462 -34.53 -24.44 26.82
CA GLY A 462 -35.88 -23.90 26.95
C GLY A 462 -36.05 -22.50 26.34
N ASN A 463 -37.26 -22.20 25.84
CA ASN A 463 -37.60 -21.03 25.01
C ASN A 463 -37.56 -19.66 25.75
N LYS A 464 -36.83 -19.55 26.86
CA LYS A 464 -36.76 -18.33 27.70
C LYS A 464 -35.48 -17.51 27.49
N SER A 465 -34.43 -18.09 26.91
CA SER A 465 -33.12 -17.42 26.76
C SER A 465 -32.78 -16.99 25.33
N TRP A 466 -33.56 -17.40 24.34
CA TRP A 466 -33.42 -17.07 22.92
C TRP A 466 -34.79 -17.26 22.25
N GLY A 467 -35.02 -16.62 21.09
CA GLY A 467 -36.29 -16.71 20.37
C GLY A 467 -36.14 -16.36 18.90
N GLY A 468 -36.90 -17.01 18.01
CA GLY A 468 -36.87 -16.68 16.58
C GLY A 468 -35.51 -16.83 15.89
N VAL A 469 -34.63 -17.70 16.40
CA VAL A 469 -33.28 -17.95 15.85
C VAL A 469 -33.07 -19.43 15.50
N THR A 470 -32.47 -19.68 14.33
CA THR A 470 -32.02 -21.01 13.90
C THR A 470 -30.50 -21.05 13.81
N ARG A 471 -29.92 -22.26 13.88
CA ARG A 471 -28.48 -22.45 13.74
C ARG A 471 -28.17 -23.70 12.92
N THR A 472 -27.29 -23.53 11.95
CA THR A 472 -26.85 -24.58 11.06
C THR A 472 -25.33 -24.71 11.11
N GLU A 473 -24.81 -25.88 11.45
CA GLU A 473 -23.36 -26.13 11.40
C GLU A 473 -22.99 -26.46 9.94
N LEU A 474 -22.13 -25.66 9.31
CA LEU A 474 -21.75 -25.83 7.90
C LEU A 474 -20.42 -26.56 7.74
N ILE A 475 -19.42 -26.25 8.56
CA ILE A 475 -18.08 -26.88 8.50
C ILE A 475 -17.60 -27.19 9.92
N GLY A 476 -16.93 -28.32 10.11
CA GLY A 476 -16.22 -28.69 11.34
C GLY A 476 -16.92 -29.74 12.21
N LYS A 477 -18.09 -30.25 11.79
CA LYS A 477 -18.85 -31.30 12.49
C LYS A 477 -19.19 -32.51 11.62
N ARG A 478 -18.55 -32.66 10.45
CA ARG A 478 -18.78 -33.73 9.48
C ARG A 478 -17.47 -34.44 9.10
N ASP A 479 -16.63 -34.68 10.11
CA ASP A 479 -15.31 -35.31 9.99
C ASP A 479 -14.24 -34.47 9.26
N GLU A 480 -14.46 -33.16 9.08
CA GLU A 480 -13.42 -32.25 8.60
C GLU A 480 -12.31 -32.05 9.64
N SER A 481 -11.05 -31.87 9.20
CA SER A 481 -9.91 -31.61 10.10
C SER A 481 -9.77 -30.14 10.51
N THR A 482 -10.79 -29.31 10.27
CA THR A 482 -10.73 -27.87 10.52
C THR A 482 -10.62 -27.58 12.02
N LYS A 483 -9.70 -26.67 12.37
CA LYS A 483 -9.52 -26.22 13.76
C LYS A 483 -10.58 -25.21 14.22
N PHE A 484 -11.53 -24.90 13.34
CA PHE A 484 -12.66 -24.01 13.57
C PHE A 484 -13.92 -24.62 12.98
N HIS A 485 -15.07 -24.15 13.46
CA HIS A 485 -16.38 -24.45 12.92
C HIS A 485 -16.94 -23.21 12.24
N VAL A 486 -17.62 -23.40 11.11
CA VAL A 486 -18.42 -22.36 10.47
C VAL A 486 -19.89 -22.68 10.71
N ARG A 487 -20.59 -21.74 11.34
CA ARG A 487 -22.01 -21.85 11.66
C ARG A 487 -22.78 -20.78 10.92
N TYR A 488 -23.99 -21.08 10.48
CA TYR A 488 -24.92 -20.15 9.88
C TYR A 488 -26.09 -19.93 10.84
N PHE A 489 -26.52 -18.69 10.98
CA PHE A 489 -27.61 -18.29 11.84
C PHE A 489 -28.63 -17.50 11.03
N GLU A 490 -29.90 -17.71 11.35
CA GLU A 490 -30.99 -16.87 10.89
C GLU A 490 -31.79 -16.39 12.09
N VAL A 491 -32.03 -15.09 12.15
CA VAL A 491 -32.78 -14.42 13.21
C VAL A 491 -33.95 -13.69 12.58
N SER A 492 -35.16 -14.21 12.78
CA SER A 492 -36.39 -13.57 12.29
C SER A 492 -36.59 -12.20 12.95
N PRO A 493 -37.33 -11.26 12.33
CA PRO A 493 -37.71 -10.01 12.99
C PRO A 493 -38.31 -10.26 14.39
N GLY A 494 -37.82 -9.55 15.40
CA GLY A 494 -38.16 -9.76 16.82
C GLY A 494 -37.44 -10.93 17.50
N GLY A 495 -36.65 -11.72 16.75
CA GLY A 495 -35.84 -12.82 17.26
C GLY A 495 -34.49 -12.35 17.80
N HIS A 496 -33.89 -13.17 18.67
CA HIS A 496 -32.61 -12.93 19.32
C HIS A 496 -31.90 -14.24 19.71
N SER A 497 -30.57 -14.22 19.66
CA SER A 497 -29.73 -15.24 20.30
C SER A 497 -29.77 -15.09 21.83
N SER A 498 -29.12 -16.01 22.54
CA SER A 498 -28.92 -15.83 23.98
C SER A 498 -27.93 -14.74 24.29
N LEU A 499 -28.17 -14.00 25.35
CA LEU A 499 -27.22 -13.08 25.97
C LEU A 499 -26.25 -13.89 26.83
N GLU A 500 -24.99 -13.95 26.42
CA GLU A 500 -24.00 -14.81 27.05
C GLU A 500 -22.58 -14.26 27.00
N LYS A 501 -21.68 -14.90 27.74
CA LYS A 501 -20.23 -14.67 27.70
C LYS A 501 -19.48 -15.98 27.89
N HIS A 502 -18.26 -16.05 27.37
CA HIS A 502 -17.37 -17.21 27.46
C HIS A 502 -15.98 -16.89 26.94
N GLU A 503 -15.03 -17.79 27.12
CA GLU A 503 -13.64 -17.61 26.75
C GLU A 503 -13.41 -17.66 25.23
N HIS A 504 -14.10 -18.52 24.49
CA HIS A 504 -13.88 -18.61 23.04
C HIS A 504 -14.35 -17.36 22.28
N GLU A 505 -13.62 -17.01 21.24
CA GLU A 505 -13.89 -15.85 20.39
C GLU A 505 -14.93 -16.16 19.32
N HIS A 506 -15.60 -15.12 18.81
CA HIS A 506 -16.42 -15.23 17.60
C HIS A 506 -15.97 -14.24 16.53
N VAL A 507 -16.03 -14.69 15.27
CA VAL A 507 -16.05 -13.82 14.10
C VAL A 507 -17.40 -14.00 13.41
N VAL A 508 -18.20 -12.95 13.41
CA VAL A 508 -19.56 -12.92 12.85
C VAL A 508 -19.60 -12.06 11.59
N ILE A 509 -20.11 -12.59 10.49
CA ILE A 509 -20.17 -11.92 9.19
C ILE A 509 -21.63 -11.87 8.74
N CYS A 510 -22.21 -10.67 8.65
CA CYS A 510 -23.56 -10.50 8.14
C CYS A 510 -23.61 -10.78 6.63
N ILE A 511 -24.52 -11.65 6.22
CA ILE A 511 -24.65 -12.05 4.81
C ILE A 511 -26.06 -11.85 4.24
N LYS A 512 -27.03 -11.43 5.07
CA LYS A 512 -28.40 -11.12 4.65
C LYS A 512 -29.14 -10.34 5.73
N GLY A 513 -29.98 -9.41 5.30
CA GLY A 513 -30.80 -8.56 6.17
C GLY A 513 -29.99 -7.56 7.00
N GLU A 514 -30.69 -6.92 7.93
CA GLU A 514 -30.14 -5.96 8.89
C GLU A 514 -30.50 -6.39 10.30
N GLY A 515 -29.54 -6.30 11.22
CA GLY A 515 -29.71 -6.68 12.61
C GLY A 515 -28.91 -5.78 13.54
N LYS A 516 -28.84 -6.19 14.81
CA LYS A 516 -28.03 -5.54 15.83
C LYS A 516 -27.20 -6.57 16.58
N CYS A 517 -26.05 -6.14 17.08
CA CYS A 517 -25.25 -6.93 18.00
C CYS A 517 -24.86 -6.14 19.24
N THR A 518 -24.97 -6.79 20.40
CA THR A 518 -24.37 -6.36 21.66
C THR A 518 -23.03 -7.04 21.73
N VAL A 519 -21.97 -6.25 21.93
CA VAL A 519 -20.63 -6.77 22.26
C VAL A 519 -20.04 -5.87 23.34
N GLY A 520 -19.72 -6.47 24.49
CA GLY A 520 -19.29 -5.76 25.67
C GLY A 520 -20.42 -4.88 26.22
N GLN A 521 -20.18 -3.57 26.28
CA GLN A 521 -21.14 -2.57 26.79
C GLN A 521 -21.79 -1.74 25.68
N ARG A 522 -21.69 -2.16 24.41
CA ARG A 522 -22.17 -1.38 23.26
C ARG A 522 -23.08 -2.21 22.37
N VAL A 523 -24.06 -1.51 21.80
CA VAL A 523 -24.93 -2.00 20.74
C VAL A 523 -24.48 -1.41 19.41
N TRP A 524 -24.41 -2.24 18.38
CA TRP A 524 -24.04 -1.87 17.03
C TRP A 524 -25.08 -2.33 16.03
N ASP A 525 -25.31 -1.54 14.98
CA ASP A 525 -26.07 -1.99 13.82
C ASP A 525 -25.18 -2.89 12.93
N MET A 526 -25.78 -3.91 12.33
CA MET A 526 -25.12 -4.82 11.39
C MET A 526 -25.91 -4.90 10.09
N SER A 527 -25.22 -4.73 8.97
CA SER A 527 -25.75 -4.81 7.61
C SER A 527 -24.89 -5.75 6.74
N PHE A 528 -25.33 -6.04 5.52
CA PHE A 528 -24.64 -6.98 4.62
C PHE A 528 -23.15 -6.64 4.47
N GLY A 529 -22.28 -7.62 4.74
CA GLY A 529 -20.83 -7.47 4.65
C GLY A 529 -20.15 -6.94 5.91
N ASP A 530 -20.90 -6.49 6.92
CA ASP A 530 -20.33 -6.07 8.21
C ASP A 530 -19.81 -7.27 9.00
N ILE A 531 -18.69 -7.05 9.70
CA ILE A 531 -18.00 -8.07 10.48
C ILE A 531 -17.95 -7.65 11.95
N CYS A 532 -18.43 -8.51 12.83
CA CYS A 532 -18.40 -8.34 14.27
C CYS A 532 -17.42 -9.34 14.89
N TYR A 533 -16.46 -8.86 15.67
CA TYR A 533 -15.58 -9.68 16.49
C TYR A 533 -16.01 -9.59 17.94
N THR A 534 -16.10 -10.73 18.61
CA THR A 534 -16.41 -10.83 20.03
C THR A 534 -15.20 -11.38 20.78
N SER A 535 -14.60 -10.54 21.63
CA SER A 535 -13.44 -10.91 22.42
C SER A 535 -13.79 -11.92 23.52
N PRO A 536 -12.80 -12.64 24.08
CA PRO A 536 -13.02 -13.50 25.23
C PRO A 536 -13.68 -12.74 26.38
N TRP A 537 -14.71 -13.36 26.97
CA TRP A 537 -15.48 -12.88 28.12
C TRP A 537 -16.36 -11.65 27.90
N ASP A 538 -16.38 -11.08 26.69
CA ASP A 538 -17.33 -10.02 26.36
C ASP A 538 -18.76 -10.59 26.35
N VAL A 539 -19.67 -9.85 27.00
CA VAL A 539 -21.11 -10.13 26.92
C VAL A 539 -21.56 -9.86 25.49
N HIS A 540 -22.28 -10.80 24.89
CA HIS A 540 -22.74 -10.65 23.52
C HIS A 540 -24.11 -11.26 23.27
N GLN A 541 -24.82 -10.65 22.31
CA GLN A 541 -26.11 -11.10 21.78
C GLN A 541 -26.30 -10.55 20.37
N PHE A 542 -26.95 -11.31 19.50
CA PHE A 542 -27.31 -10.91 18.14
C PHE A 542 -28.84 -10.97 18.00
N TRP A 543 -29.46 -9.92 17.48
CA TRP A 543 -30.92 -9.87 17.31
C TRP A 543 -31.34 -9.11 16.06
N CYS A 544 -32.58 -9.37 15.63
CA CYS A 544 -33.21 -8.65 14.53
C CYS A 544 -34.32 -7.76 15.12
N PRO A 545 -34.26 -6.42 14.97
CA PRO A 545 -35.35 -5.54 15.40
C PRO A 545 -36.70 -5.92 14.77
N GLU A 546 -37.81 -5.74 15.51
CA GLU A 546 -39.15 -6.17 15.09
C GLU A 546 -39.67 -5.41 13.86
N ASP A 547 -39.19 -4.19 13.63
CA ASP A 547 -39.56 -3.34 12.50
C ASP A 547 -38.90 -3.75 11.17
N LYS A 548 -37.96 -4.71 11.19
CA LYS A 548 -37.28 -5.21 9.99
C LYS A 548 -38.21 -6.13 9.19
N LYS A 549 -38.15 -6.00 7.86
CA LYS A 549 -38.95 -6.79 6.91
C LYS A 549 -38.29 -8.10 6.47
N GLU A 550 -37.00 -8.25 6.76
CA GLU A 550 -36.18 -9.38 6.33
C GLU A 550 -35.48 -10.01 7.54
N THR A 551 -35.21 -11.30 7.44
CA THR A 551 -34.43 -12.06 8.43
C THR A 551 -32.98 -11.58 8.43
N PHE A 552 -32.44 -11.36 9.63
CA PHE A 552 -31.02 -11.10 9.82
C PHE A 552 -30.26 -12.44 9.84
N ALA A 553 -29.33 -12.64 8.92
CA ALA A 553 -28.58 -13.88 8.82
C ALA A 553 -27.09 -13.66 8.64
N PHE A 554 -26.31 -14.51 9.30
CA PHE A 554 -24.87 -14.33 9.45
C PHE A 554 -24.13 -15.66 9.58
N PHE A 555 -22.87 -15.66 9.15
CA PHE A 555 -21.92 -16.69 9.54
C PHE A 555 -21.32 -16.37 10.90
N CYS A 556 -21.07 -17.39 11.70
CA CYS A 556 -20.40 -17.29 12.99
C CYS A 556 -19.30 -18.36 13.05
N ILE A 557 -18.06 -17.91 13.05
CA ILE A 557 -16.86 -18.75 13.05
C ILE A 557 -16.30 -18.81 14.47
N VAL A 558 -16.05 -20.02 14.96
CA VAL A 558 -15.52 -20.29 16.32
C VAL A 558 -14.50 -21.42 16.30
N ASN A 559 -13.66 -21.51 17.32
CA ASN A 559 -12.73 -22.63 17.49
C ASN A 559 -13.48 -23.97 17.66
N ALA A 560 -12.91 -25.05 17.11
CA ALA A 560 -13.51 -26.38 17.18
C ALA A 560 -13.56 -26.91 18.63
N GLU A 561 -12.47 -26.75 19.36
CA GLU A 561 -12.37 -26.95 20.81
C GLU A 561 -12.66 -25.62 21.52
N ARG A 562 -13.66 -25.61 22.41
CA ARG A 562 -14.12 -24.40 23.09
C ARG A 562 -14.88 -24.70 24.37
N ASP A 563 -14.94 -23.71 25.25
CA ASP A 563 -15.66 -23.74 26.51
C ASP A 563 -17.19 -23.61 26.32
N LYS A 564 -17.95 -23.87 27.39
CA LYS A 564 -19.41 -23.75 27.38
C LYS A 564 -19.82 -22.31 27.71
N PRO A 565 -20.78 -21.73 26.97
CA PRO A 565 -21.31 -20.42 27.29
C PRO A 565 -21.93 -20.28 28.68
N VAL A 566 -21.75 -19.11 29.29
CA VAL A 566 -22.37 -18.69 30.54
C VAL A 566 -23.45 -17.65 30.24
N LEU A 567 -24.70 -17.94 30.59
CA LEU A 567 -25.82 -16.99 30.44
C LEU A 567 -25.64 -15.79 31.37
N VAL A 568 -26.03 -14.62 30.87
CA VAL A 568 -25.93 -13.36 31.61
C VAL A 568 -27.33 -12.83 31.90
N ASP A 569 -27.58 -12.47 33.16
CA ASP A 569 -28.79 -11.77 33.56
C ASP A 569 -28.69 -10.30 33.12
N PRO A 570 -29.66 -9.77 32.35
CA PRO A 570 -29.62 -8.39 31.89
C PRO A 570 -29.87 -7.36 33.02
N THR A 571 -30.37 -7.77 34.20
CA THR A 571 -30.62 -6.88 35.35
C THR A 571 -29.31 -6.39 35.99
N GLY A 572 -28.65 -5.45 35.34
CA GLY A 572 -27.38 -4.86 35.77
C GLY A 572 -26.49 -4.34 34.64
N LEU A 573 -26.88 -4.55 33.39
CA LEU A 573 -26.21 -3.98 32.23
C LEU A 573 -26.87 -2.65 31.85
N GLU A 574 -26.15 -1.53 31.95
CA GLU A 574 -26.58 -0.25 31.38
C GLU A 574 -26.47 -0.28 29.84
N LEU A 575 -27.35 -1.06 29.20
CA LEU A 575 -27.46 -1.16 27.75
C LEU A 575 -28.78 -0.52 27.31
N ALA A 576 -28.72 0.73 26.87
CA ALA A 576 -29.82 1.31 26.11
C ALA A 576 -30.01 0.49 24.82
N ASP A 577 -31.26 0.20 24.44
CA ASP A 577 -31.67 -0.43 23.18
C ASP A 577 -31.70 -1.98 23.09
N MET A 578 -31.64 -2.70 24.21
CA MET A 578 -31.91 -4.15 24.23
C MET A 578 -33.42 -4.46 24.03
N PRO A 579 -33.78 -5.54 23.32
CA PRO A 579 -35.19 -5.90 23.13
C PRO A 579 -35.88 -6.24 24.47
N SER A 580 -37.09 -5.73 24.66
CA SER A 580 -37.89 -5.83 25.90
C SER A 580 -38.30 -7.26 26.28
N SER A 581 -38.06 -8.24 25.41
CA SER A 581 -38.34 -9.67 25.61
C SER A 581 -37.22 -10.46 26.30
N CYS A 582 -36.10 -9.82 26.68
CA CYS A 582 -34.93 -10.49 27.29
C CYS A 582 -35.00 -10.68 28.82
N GLY A 583 -36.13 -10.38 29.47
CA GLY A 583 -36.34 -10.52 30.92
C GLY A 583 -36.92 -11.85 31.37
#